data_AF-A0A7S0KJS6-F1
#
_entry.id   AF-A0A7S0KJS6-F1
#
_cell.length_a   1.000
_cell.length_b   1.000
_cell.length_c   1.000
_cell.angle_alpha   90.00
_cell.angle_beta   90.00
_cell.angle_gamma   90.00
#
_symmetry.space_group_name_H-M   'P 1'
#
loop_
_entity.id
_entity.type
_entity.pdbx_description
1 polymer ?
#
loop_
_entity_poly.entity_id
_entity_poly.type
_entity_poly.pdbx_seq_one_letter_code
_entity_poly.pdbx_strand_id
1 'polypeptide(L)'
;GDVDPTQVHKSLQRIRERKLANFIEWAPASIQVALSRKSPYVQTAHRVSGLMLANHTSIRHLFTKCLTQYDKLMRRKAFLDQYEQHPMFSDGLDEFDDAREIVEGLAEEYAACESPDYIKWASGKENERMPGEGMVNPRR
;
A
#
# COMPACT_ATOMS: atom_id res chain seq x y z
N GLY A 1 -14.46 -21.95 -7.97
CA GLY A 1 -14.57 -23.15 -8.82
C GLY A 1 -15.01 -24.32 -7.98
N ASP A 2 -14.90 -25.53 -8.50
CA ASP A 2 -15.18 -26.74 -7.73
C ASP A 2 -13.97 -27.06 -6.84
N VAL A 3 -14.06 -26.72 -5.55
CA VAL A 3 -12.96 -26.82 -4.58
C VAL A 3 -13.50 -27.33 -3.25
N ASP A 4 -12.88 -28.37 -2.71
CA ASP A 4 -13.17 -28.92 -1.39
C ASP A 4 -12.57 -28.01 -0.28
N PRO A 5 -13.39 -27.48 0.65
CA PRO A 5 -12.91 -26.66 1.76
C PRO A 5 -11.83 -27.33 2.63
N THR A 6 -11.85 -28.66 2.76
CA THR A 6 -10.86 -29.39 3.58
C THR A 6 -9.47 -29.34 2.95
N GLN A 7 -9.38 -29.34 1.62
CA GLN A 7 -8.12 -29.24 0.88
C GLN A 7 -7.53 -27.83 0.95
N VAL A 8 -8.39 -26.81 1.03
CA VAL A 8 -7.99 -25.40 1.23
C VAL A 8 -7.32 -25.24 2.59
N HIS A 9 -7.92 -25.79 3.65
CA HIS A 9 -7.35 -25.72 5.00
C HIS A 9 -5.97 -26.39 5.08
N LYS A 10 -5.83 -27.60 4.52
CA LYS A 10 -4.53 -28.31 4.45
C LYS A 10 -3.46 -27.52 3.68
N SER A 11 -3.87 -26.83 2.61
CA SER A 11 -2.95 -26.03 1.80
C SER A 11 -2.47 -24.78 2.56
N LEU A 12 -3.37 -24.11 3.28
CA LEU A 12 -3.03 -22.97 4.15
C LEU A 12 -2.08 -23.37 5.27
N GLN A 13 -2.34 -24.51 5.92
CA GLN A 13 -1.48 -25.04 6.97
C GLN A 13 -0.06 -25.28 6.43
N ARG A 14 0.06 -25.89 5.24
CA ARG A 14 1.36 -26.12 4.59
C ARG A 14 2.12 -24.82 4.30
N ILE A 15 1.43 -23.78 3.84
CA ILE A 15 2.05 -22.46 3.58
C ILE A 15 2.61 -21.87 4.87
N ARG A 16 1.87 -21.99 5.97
CA ARG A 16 2.28 -21.52 7.29
C ARG A 16 3.47 -22.31 7.84
N GLU A 17 3.40 -23.64 7.83
CA GLU A 17 4.45 -24.52 8.37
C GLU A 17 5.77 -24.38 7.61
N ARG A 18 5.71 -24.23 6.29
CA ARG A 18 6.90 -24.08 5.44
C ARG A 18 7.45 -22.65 5.40
N LYS A 19 6.80 -21.70 6.09
CA LYS A 19 7.17 -20.27 6.09
C LYS A 19 7.45 -19.74 4.67
N LEU A 20 6.63 -20.14 3.69
CA LEU A 20 6.83 -19.76 2.28
C LEU A 20 6.56 -18.26 2.02
N ALA A 21 5.90 -17.59 2.96
CA ALA A 21 5.68 -16.16 2.95
C ALA A 21 6.20 -15.57 4.27
N ASN A 22 6.96 -14.48 4.16
CA ASN A 22 7.42 -13.71 5.29
C ASN A 22 6.30 -12.73 5.68
N PHE A 23 5.87 -12.81 6.93
CA PHE A 23 4.89 -11.88 7.50
C PHE A 23 5.59 -10.91 8.45
N ILE A 24 4.95 -9.78 8.68
CA ILE A 24 5.31 -8.82 9.71
C ILE A 24 5.40 -9.47 11.09
N GLU A 25 6.32 -9.01 11.93
CA GLU A 25 6.58 -9.61 13.25
C GLU A 25 5.71 -9.03 14.37
N TRP A 26 5.19 -7.82 14.18
CA TRP A 26 4.40 -7.09 15.17
C TRP A 26 2.91 -7.47 15.20
N ALA A 27 2.45 -8.29 14.25
CA ALA A 27 1.08 -8.81 14.25
C ALA A 27 1.01 -10.26 13.74
N PRO A 28 -0.02 -11.03 14.13
CA PRO A 28 -0.21 -12.38 13.63
C PRO A 28 -0.40 -12.43 12.11
N ALA A 29 0.18 -13.44 11.46
CA ALA A 29 0.01 -13.67 10.03
C ALA A 29 -1.48 -13.87 9.66
N SER A 30 -2.04 -12.93 8.90
CA SER A 30 -3.43 -12.97 8.43
C SER A 30 -3.50 -13.52 7.01
N ILE A 31 -4.18 -14.66 6.85
CA ILE A 31 -4.49 -15.24 5.53
C ILE A 31 -5.98 -15.55 5.51
N GLN A 32 -6.70 -14.88 4.62
CA GLN A 32 -8.14 -15.08 4.41
C GLN A 32 -8.38 -15.75 3.06
N VAL A 33 -9.33 -16.68 3.03
CA VAL A 33 -9.71 -17.37 1.80
C VAL A 33 -11.22 -17.30 1.63
N ALA A 34 -11.64 -16.81 0.46
CA ALA A 34 -13.03 -16.81 0.03
C ALA A 34 -13.21 -17.84 -1.09
N LEU A 35 -14.18 -18.73 -0.92
CA LEU A 35 -14.56 -19.71 -1.95
C LEU A 35 -15.75 -19.17 -2.72
N SER A 36 -15.56 -18.97 -4.03
CA SER A 36 -16.62 -18.55 -4.93
C SER A 36 -16.85 -19.57 -6.04
N ARG A 37 -18.12 -19.75 -6.43
CA ARG A 37 -18.49 -20.57 -7.58
C ARG A 37 -18.23 -19.78 -8.85
N LYS A 38 -17.80 -20.48 -9.90
CA LYS A 38 -17.64 -19.83 -11.21
C LYS A 38 -19.01 -19.51 -11.79
N SER A 39 -19.07 -18.48 -12.64
CA SER A 39 -20.30 -18.15 -13.37
C SER A 39 -20.71 -19.32 -14.25
N PRO A 40 -21.98 -19.76 -14.22
CA PRO A 40 -22.47 -20.85 -15.06
C PRO A 40 -22.56 -20.48 -16.55
N TYR A 41 -22.49 -19.18 -16.87
CA TYR A 41 -22.62 -18.65 -18.23
C TYR A 41 -21.29 -18.51 -18.97
N VAL A 42 -20.16 -18.70 -18.28
CA VAL A 42 -18.83 -18.54 -18.85
C VAL A 42 -18.18 -19.91 -18.99
N GLN A 43 -17.96 -20.34 -20.23
CA GLN A 43 -17.23 -21.57 -20.52
C GLN A 43 -15.75 -21.36 -20.18
N THR A 44 -15.24 -22.10 -19.19
CA THR A 44 -13.83 -22.06 -18.81
C THR A 44 -13.21 -23.44 -18.94
N ALA A 45 -12.06 -23.55 -19.61
CA ALA A 45 -11.33 -24.81 -19.78
C ALA A 45 -10.82 -25.41 -18.45
N HIS A 46 -10.56 -24.57 -17.44
CA HIS A 46 -10.04 -25.00 -16.15
C HIS A 46 -11.14 -25.15 -15.09
N ARG A 47 -11.08 -26.23 -14.30
CA ARG A 47 -12.05 -26.51 -13.23
C ARG A 47 -11.89 -25.59 -12.01
N VAL A 48 -10.66 -25.12 -11.76
CA VAL A 48 -10.29 -24.25 -10.63
C VAL A 48 -9.56 -23.00 -11.14
N SER A 49 -9.68 -21.91 -10.42
CA SER A 49 -8.93 -20.66 -10.62
C SER A 49 -8.71 -20.01 -9.26
N GLY A 50 -7.59 -19.30 -9.10
CA GLY A 50 -7.26 -18.58 -7.86
C GLY A 50 -6.81 -17.16 -8.18
N LEU A 51 -7.15 -16.24 -7.28
CA LEU A 51 -6.68 -14.85 -7.28
C LEU A 51 -6.09 -14.59 -5.90
N MET A 52 -4.88 -14.03 -5.85
CA MET A 52 -4.24 -13.63 -4.60
C MET A 52 -4.25 -12.10 -4.53
N LEU A 53 -4.91 -11.57 -3.51
CA LEU A 53 -4.77 -10.18 -3.10
C LEU A 53 -3.81 -10.17 -1.91
N ALA A 54 -2.62 -9.60 -2.11
CA ALA A 54 -1.57 -9.55 -1.10
C ALA A 54 -1.20 -8.10 -0.81
N ASN A 55 -1.33 -7.68 0.45
CA ASN A 55 -0.69 -6.47 0.93
C ASN A 55 0.76 -6.83 1.33
N HIS A 56 1.74 -6.27 0.62
CA HIS A 56 3.14 -6.61 0.80
C HIS A 56 4.01 -5.34 0.79
N THR A 57 4.92 -5.23 1.76
CA THR A 57 5.74 -4.02 1.99
C THR A 57 6.66 -3.68 0.82
N SER A 58 6.96 -4.63 -0.06
CA SER A 58 7.76 -4.40 -1.27
C SER A 58 7.19 -3.34 -2.21
N ILE A 59 5.90 -2.97 -2.07
CA ILE A 59 5.32 -1.86 -2.83
C ILE A 59 6.10 -0.55 -2.64
N ARG A 60 6.79 -0.38 -1.49
CA ARG A 60 7.68 0.76 -1.22
C ARG A 60 8.73 0.97 -2.31
N HIS A 61 9.26 -0.10 -2.91
CA HIS A 61 10.25 0.01 -3.97
C HIS A 61 9.69 0.69 -5.22
N LEU A 62 8.40 0.51 -5.51
CA LEU A 62 7.73 1.23 -6.59
C LEU A 62 7.63 2.72 -6.26
N PHE A 63 7.21 3.08 -5.04
CA PHE A 63 7.15 4.47 -4.59
C PHE A 63 8.52 5.15 -4.62
N THR A 64 9.58 4.51 -4.10
CA THR A 64 10.96 5.03 -4.18
C THR A 64 11.41 5.25 -5.63
N LYS A 65 11.03 4.35 -6.55
CA LYS A 65 11.33 4.50 -7.97
C LYS A 65 10.56 5.67 -8.60
N CYS A 66 9.31 5.88 -8.23
CA CYS A 66 8.51 7.03 -8.64
C CYS A 66 9.12 8.34 -8.14
N LEU A 67 9.47 8.42 -6.85
CA LEU A 67 10.15 9.57 -6.23
C LEU A 67 11.46 9.91 -6.95
N THR A 68 12.29 8.89 -7.24
CA THR A 68 13.57 9.08 -7.96
C THR A 68 13.36 9.63 -9.37
N GLN A 69 12.30 9.21 -10.07
CA GLN A 69 11.99 9.71 -11.41
C GLN A 69 11.44 11.13 -11.34
N TYR A 70 10.54 11.39 -10.40
CA TYR A 70 9.98 12.70 -10.12
C TYR A 70 11.10 13.71 -9.82
N ASP A 71 12.04 13.38 -8.92
CA ASP A 71 13.17 14.25 -8.58
C ASP A 71 14.01 14.67 -9.78
N LYS A 72 14.22 13.75 -10.72
CA LYS A 72 15.01 14.03 -11.93
C LYS A 72 14.32 15.03 -12.84
N LEU A 73 12.99 14.95 -12.94
CA LEU A 73 12.20 15.89 -13.74
C LEU A 73 12.12 17.24 -13.02
N MET A 74 11.84 17.22 -11.72
CA MET A 74 11.62 18.43 -10.94
C MET A 74 12.90 19.26 -10.78
N ARG A 75 14.05 18.61 -10.60
CA ARG A 75 15.36 19.27 -10.56
C ARG A 75 15.73 19.97 -11.88
N ARG A 76 15.15 19.54 -13.00
CA ARG A 76 15.31 20.17 -14.32
C ARG A 76 14.18 21.15 -14.65
N LYS A 77 13.19 21.30 -13.77
CA LYS A 77 11.94 22.04 -14.01
C LYS A 77 11.27 21.63 -15.34
N ALA A 78 11.32 20.34 -15.65
CA ALA A 78 10.85 19.82 -16.93
C ALA A 78 9.33 19.60 -16.91
N PHE A 79 8.64 20.02 -17.97
CA PHE A 79 7.20 19.81 -18.19
C PHE A 79 6.27 20.52 -17.19
N LEU A 80 6.71 21.61 -16.56
CA LEU A 80 5.93 22.35 -15.56
C LEU A 80 4.98 23.39 -16.16
N ASP A 81 5.30 23.94 -17.35
CA ASP A 81 4.57 25.04 -17.99
C ASP A 81 3.06 24.78 -18.16
N GLN A 82 2.65 23.51 -18.31
CA GLN A 82 1.23 23.13 -18.44
C GLN A 82 0.52 23.09 -17.10
N TYR A 83 1.23 22.77 -16.02
CA TYR A 83 0.66 22.74 -14.67
C TYR A 83 0.48 24.15 -14.11
N GLU A 84 1.44 25.05 -14.35
CA GLU A 84 1.37 26.46 -13.92
C GLU A 84 0.16 27.22 -14.53
N GLN A 85 -0.40 26.74 -15.64
CA GLN A 85 -1.61 27.32 -16.25
C GLN A 85 -2.89 26.98 -15.49
N HIS A 86 -2.85 26.02 -14.56
CA HIS A 86 -4.01 25.63 -13.78
C HIS A 86 -4.11 26.42 -12.47
N PRO A 87 -5.34 26.79 -12.02
CA PRO A 87 -5.53 27.58 -10.80
C PRO A 87 -4.92 26.97 -9.52
N MET A 88 -4.76 25.65 -9.47
CA MET A 88 -4.13 24.94 -8.34
C MET A 88 -2.65 25.32 -8.17
N PHE A 89 -1.97 25.75 -9.24
CA PHE A 89 -0.56 26.09 -9.25
C PHE A 89 -0.32 27.58 -9.53
N SER A 90 -1.34 28.43 -9.39
CA SER A 90 -1.21 29.87 -9.63
C SER A 90 -0.27 30.56 -8.64
N ASP A 91 -0.22 30.04 -7.41
CA ASP A 91 0.49 30.65 -6.29
C ASP A 91 1.85 29.99 -6.03
N GLY A 92 2.20 28.94 -6.78
CA GLY A 92 3.44 28.21 -6.63
C GLY A 92 3.32 26.74 -7.00
N LEU A 93 4.43 26.01 -6.81
CA LEU A 93 4.52 24.57 -7.05
C LEU A 93 4.60 23.78 -5.74
N ASP A 94 4.30 24.43 -4.61
CA ASP A 94 4.42 23.87 -3.26
C ASP A 94 3.56 22.59 -3.10
N GLU A 95 2.42 22.52 -3.79
CA GLU A 95 1.56 21.32 -3.85
C GLU A 95 2.33 20.07 -4.33
N PHE A 96 3.29 20.23 -5.24
CA PHE A 96 4.12 19.12 -5.69
C PHE A 96 5.14 18.67 -4.63
N ASP A 97 5.64 19.60 -3.81
CA ASP A 97 6.54 19.29 -2.70
C ASP A 97 5.77 18.57 -1.57
N ASP A 98 4.56 19.03 -1.25
CA ASP A 98 3.66 18.36 -0.29
C ASP A 98 3.33 16.93 -0.74
N ALA A 99 2.91 16.76 -2.00
CA ALA A 99 2.59 15.45 -2.55
C ALA A 99 3.81 14.51 -2.55
N ARG A 100 5.00 15.06 -2.79
CA ARG A 100 6.25 14.30 -2.72
C ARG A 100 6.53 13.83 -1.28
N GLU A 101 6.42 14.72 -0.30
CA GLU A 101 6.67 14.40 1.12
C GLU A 101 5.72 13.30 1.61
N ILE A 102 4.44 13.35 1.22
CA ILE A 102 3.46 12.32 1.55
C ILE A 102 3.88 10.94 1.01
N VAL A 103 4.31 10.87 -0.25
CA VAL A 103 4.72 9.61 -0.89
C VAL A 103 6.04 9.09 -0.28
N GLU A 104 6.96 9.99 0.08
CA GLU A 104 8.19 9.65 0.79
C GLU A 104 7.88 9.08 2.18
N GLY A 105 7.06 9.76 2.97
CA GLY A 105 6.61 9.28 4.28
C GLY A 105 5.89 7.93 4.20
N LEU A 106 5.09 7.70 3.16
CA LEU A 106 4.46 6.40 2.92
C LEU A 106 5.49 5.30 2.64
N ALA A 107 6.51 5.58 1.82
CA ALA A 107 7.57 4.62 1.52
C ALA A 107 8.41 4.29 2.77
N GLU A 108 8.68 5.29 3.61
CA GLU A 108 9.35 5.11 4.91
C GLU A 108 8.51 4.27 5.87
N GLU A 109 7.20 4.53 5.96
CA GLU A 109 6.30 3.74 6.82
C GLU A 109 6.29 2.27 6.42
N TYR A 110 6.22 1.97 5.12
CA TYR A 110 6.34 0.59 4.64
C TYR A 110 7.69 -0.05 4.96
N ALA A 111 8.79 0.73 5.01
CA ALA A 111 10.08 0.22 5.45
C ALA A 111 10.09 -0.04 6.98
N ALA A 112 9.47 0.85 7.77
CA ALA A 112 9.33 0.67 9.21
C ALA A 112 8.50 -0.57 9.56
N CYS A 113 7.49 -0.92 8.74
CA CYS A 113 6.66 -2.12 8.91
C CYS A 113 7.44 -3.44 8.85
N GLU A 114 8.62 -3.45 8.22
CA GLU A 114 9.50 -4.62 8.16
C GLU A 114 10.27 -4.85 9.48
N SER A 115 10.26 -3.86 10.38
CA SER A 115 10.92 -3.94 11.69
C SER A 115 9.96 -4.44 12.79
N PRO A 116 10.44 -5.22 13.77
CA PRO A 116 9.65 -5.62 14.94
C PRO A 116 9.22 -4.42 15.81
N ASP A 117 9.99 -3.33 15.76
CA ASP A 117 9.73 -2.11 16.53
C ASP A 117 8.73 -1.15 15.88
N TYR A 118 8.04 -1.56 14.80
CA TYR A 118 7.07 -0.73 14.08
C TYR A 118 6.04 -0.07 15.01
N ILE A 119 5.49 -0.81 15.98
CA ILE A 119 4.47 -0.28 16.91
C ILE A 119 5.02 0.91 17.71
N LYS A 120 6.28 0.84 18.16
CA LYS A 120 6.94 1.94 18.88
C LYS A 120 7.18 3.12 17.94
N TRP A 121 7.68 2.86 16.74
CA TRP A 121 7.90 3.87 15.71
C TRP A 121 6.61 4.63 15.37
N ALA A 122 5.50 3.90 15.18
CA ALA A 122 4.18 4.47 14.90
C ALA A 122 3.67 5.32 16.06
N SER A 123 3.79 4.83 17.30
CA SER A 123 3.40 5.59 18.50
C SER A 123 4.22 6.87 18.71
N GLY A 124 5.50 6.88 18.30
CA GLY A 124 6.34 8.07 18.33
C GLY A 124 5.87 9.13 17.35
N LYS A 125 5.52 8.73 16.12
CA LYS A 125 5.01 9.64 15.08
C LYS A 125 3.64 10.23 15.42
N GLU A 126 2.74 9.50 16.07
CA GLU A 126 1.46 10.08 16.54
C GLU A 126 1.68 11.19 17.57
N ASN A 127 2.65 11.01 18.46
CA ASN A 127 2.93 11.97 19.52
C ASN A 127 3.62 13.25 19.00
N GLU A 128 4.30 13.17 17.85
CA GLU A 128 4.87 14.34 17.15
C GLU A 128 3.82 15.12 16.34
N ARG A 129 2.72 14.48 15.93
CA ARG A 129 1.63 15.11 15.16
C ARG A 129 0.65 15.95 15.99
N MET A 130 0.82 16.08 17.31
CA MET A 130 -0.01 16.95 18.18
C MET A 130 0.89 17.81 19.07
N PRO A 131 0.84 19.15 18.94
CA PRO A 131 -0.30 19.92 19.46
C PRO A 131 -0.71 21.09 18.55
N GLY A 132 -1.97 21.15 18.07
CA GLY A 132 -2.53 22.46 17.68
C GLY A 132 -3.55 22.54 16.56
N GLU A 133 -3.67 21.57 15.66
CA GLU A 133 -4.67 21.68 14.57
C GLU A 133 -5.92 20.87 14.90
N GLY A 134 -6.80 21.51 15.67
CA GLY A 134 -8.17 21.07 15.81
C GLY A 134 -8.83 20.98 14.44
N MET A 135 -9.34 19.81 14.08
CA MET A 135 -10.36 19.66 13.04
C MET A 135 -11.58 20.49 13.41
N VAL A 136 -11.60 21.74 12.99
CA VAL A 136 -12.80 22.56 12.86
C VAL A 136 -13.18 22.52 11.39
N ASN A 137 -14.08 21.60 11.02
CA ASN A 137 -15.47 21.98 10.74
C ASN A 137 -16.33 20.74 10.43
N PRO A 138 -17.38 20.47 11.22
CA PRO A 138 -18.40 19.49 10.90
C PRO A 138 -19.52 20.18 10.11
N ARG A 139 -19.42 20.25 8.78
CA ARG A 139 -20.51 20.66 7.89
C ARG A 139 -20.29 19.94 6.55
N ARG A 140 -21.27 19.32 5.91
CA ARG A 140 -22.64 19.77 5.66
C ARG A 140 -23.43 18.63 5.02
#